data_AF-A0A352PWQ2-F1
#
_entry.id   AF-A0A352PWQ2-F1
#
_cell.length_a   1.000
_cell.length_b   1.000
_cell.length_c   1.000
_cell.angle_alpha   90.00
_cell.angle_beta   90.00
_cell.angle_gamma   90.00
#
_symmetry.space_group_name_H-M   'P 1'
#
loop_
_entity.id
_entity.type
_entity.pdbx_description
1 polymer ?
#
loop_
_entity_poly.entity_id
_entity_poly.type
_entity_poly.pdbx_seq_one_letter_code
_entity_poly.pdbx_strand_id
1 'polypeptide(L)'
;MYPTALQQWDKYLQLPAGLPKEVVDLVMGLTAGKDPDAQVAVLTQYFQRANYKYSLDNLPISEEPIADFILKHRYGNCEYFASALAVMLRIAGIPSRVVGGYRGGTYNNVGQYYMVTQNSAHLWVEAYTSEGAWLRLEPTPPLTTLPKYQE
;
A
#
# COMPACT_ATOMS: atom_id res chain seq x y z
N MET A 1 -7.22 -6.47 -20.78
CA MET A 1 -7.02 -7.92 -20.59
C MET A 1 -5.51 -8.13 -20.45
N TYR A 2 -5.04 -8.55 -19.28
CA TYR A 2 -3.60 -8.71 -19.02
C TYR A 2 -3.03 -9.89 -19.85
N PRO A 3 -1.82 -9.78 -20.42
CA PRO A 3 -1.24 -10.83 -21.26
C PRO A 3 -1.17 -12.17 -20.51
N THR A 4 -1.75 -13.20 -21.13
CA THR A 4 -1.98 -14.55 -20.62
C THR A 4 -0.70 -15.38 -20.54
N ALA A 5 0.20 -15.03 -19.62
CA ALA A 5 1.11 -15.97 -19.00
C ALA A 5 0.49 -16.43 -17.67
N LEU A 6 -0.59 -17.20 -17.74
CA LEU A 6 -1.52 -17.47 -16.63
C LEU A 6 -0.86 -18.09 -15.39
N GLN A 7 0.33 -18.69 -15.50
CA GLN A 7 1.03 -19.31 -14.37
C GLN A 7 1.86 -18.33 -13.52
N GLN A 8 2.17 -17.13 -14.00
CA GLN A 8 3.00 -16.15 -13.26
C GLN A 8 2.19 -15.19 -12.39
N TRP A 9 0.88 -15.09 -12.61
CA TRP A 9 0.02 -14.11 -11.93
C TRP A 9 -0.58 -14.62 -10.62
N ASP A 10 -0.70 -15.94 -10.43
CA ASP A 10 -1.29 -16.53 -9.22
C ASP A 10 -0.65 -15.99 -7.93
N LYS A 11 0.69 -15.86 -7.93
CA LYS A 11 1.44 -15.29 -6.79
C LYS A 11 1.16 -13.81 -6.51
N TYR A 12 0.69 -13.07 -7.52
CA TYR A 12 0.39 -11.64 -7.43
C TYR A 12 -1.10 -11.35 -7.24
N LEU A 13 -1.94 -12.39 -7.29
CA LEU A 13 -3.38 -12.34 -7.02
C LEU A 13 -3.78 -13.10 -5.74
N GLN A 14 -2.83 -13.82 -5.12
CA GLN A 14 -3.08 -14.56 -3.88
C GLN A 14 -3.58 -13.66 -2.74
N LEU A 15 -4.69 -14.07 -2.14
CA LEU A 15 -5.27 -13.45 -0.95
C LEU A 15 -4.89 -14.23 0.31
N PRO A 16 -4.81 -13.57 1.49
CA PRO A 16 -4.75 -14.26 2.77
C PRO A 16 -5.95 -15.20 2.95
N ALA A 17 -5.72 -16.36 3.57
CA ALA A 17 -6.81 -17.25 3.96
C ALA A 17 -7.68 -16.56 5.02
N GLY A 18 -9.00 -16.80 4.97
CA GLY A 18 -9.93 -16.29 5.99
C GLY A 18 -10.27 -14.81 5.88
N LEU A 19 -9.94 -14.12 4.78
CA LEU A 19 -10.27 -12.71 4.63
C LEU A 19 -11.78 -12.44 4.81
N PRO A 20 -12.19 -11.56 5.73
CA PRO A 20 -13.61 -11.29 5.98
C PRO A 20 -14.34 -10.76 4.76
N LYS A 21 -15.61 -11.14 4.61
CA LYS A 21 -16.46 -10.75 3.47
C LYS A 21 -16.61 -9.23 3.38
N GLU A 22 -16.61 -8.55 4.51
CA GLU A 22 -16.73 -7.10 4.64
C GLU A 22 -15.59 -6.36 3.92
N VAL A 23 -14.36 -6.91 3.94
CA VAL A 23 -13.23 -6.35 3.20
C VAL A 23 -13.46 -6.48 1.69
N VAL A 24 -13.95 -7.65 1.25
CA VAL A 24 -14.25 -7.91 -0.15
C VAL A 24 -15.36 -6.99 -0.65
N ASP A 25 -16.46 -6.88 0.10
CA ASP A 25 -17.61 -6.03 -0.23
C ASP A 25 -17.20 -4.55 -0.30
N LEU A 26 -16.37 -4.08 0.64
CA LEU A 26 -15.81 -2.73 0.62
C LEU A 26 -15.05 -2.47 -0.69
N VAL A 27 -14.13 -3.36 -1.06
CA VAL A 27 -13.33 -3.19 -2.29
C VAL A 27 -14.22 -3.21 -3.52
N MET A 28 -15.13 -4.19 -3.63
CA MET A 28 -16.04 -4.30 -4.77
C MET A 28 -16.95 -3.08 -4.89
N GLY A 29 -17.39 -2.49 -3.78
CA GLY A 29 -18.15 -1.24 -3.77
C GLY A 29 -17.31 -0.03 -4.24
N LEU A 30 -16.05 0.07 -3.82
CA LEU A 30 -15.14 1.14 -4.24
C LEU A 30 -14.79 1.06 -5.74
N THR A 31 -14.72 -0.15 -6.30
CA THR A 31 -14.26 -0.41 -7.67
C THR A 31 -15.39 -0.58 -8.69
N ALA A 32 -16.65 -0.72 -8.23
CA ALA A 32 -17.81 -0.94 -9.09
C ALA A 32 -17.91 0.10 -10.23
N GLY A 33 -18.06 -0.41 -11.46
CA GLY A 33 -18.22 0.42 -12.67
C GLY A 33 -16.99 1.20 -13.11
N LYS A 34 -15.82 1.00 -12.47
CA LYS A 34 -14.56 1.65 -12.83
C LYS A 34 -13.73 0.77 -13.75
N ASP A 35 -13.04 1.38 -14.71
CA ASP A 35 -11.96 0.74 -15.46
C ASP A 35 -10.76 0.43 -14.54
N PRO A 36 -9.83 -0.45 -14.95
CA PRO A 36 -8.71 -0.87 -14.09
C PRO A 36 -7.84 0.27 -13.54
N ASP A 37 -7.59 1.32 -14.33
CA ASP A 37 -6.72 2.41 -13.90
C ASP A 37 -7.43 3.29 -12.85
N ALA A 38 -8.74 3.52 -13.04
CA ALA A 38 -9.59 4.18 -12.06
C ALA A 38 -9.75 3.35 -10.77
N GLN A 39 -9.76 2.01 -10.85
CA GLN A 39 -9.73 1.13 -9.68
C GLN A 39 -8.42 1.27 -8.91
N VAL A 40 -7.26 1.23 -9.59
CA VAL A 40 -5.95 1.47 -8.97
C VAL A 40 -5.93 2.83 -8.26
N ALA A 41 -6.39 3.88 -8.94
CA ALA A 41 -6.39 5.23 -8.40
C ALA A 41 -7.27 5.38 -7.16
N VAL A 42 -8.50 4.85 -7.17
CA VAL A 42 -9.42 4.97 -6.03
C VAL A 42 -8.93 4.19 -4.82
N LEU A 43 -8.37 2.99 -5.02
CA LEU A 43 -7.84 2.16 -3.95
C LEU A 43 -6.57 2.77 -3.35
N THR A 44 -5.67 3.30 -4.18
CA THR A 44 -4.43 3.96 -3.72
C THR A 44 -4.73 5.17 -2.83
N GLN A 45 -5.77 5.93 -3.16
CA GLN A 45 -6.15 7.14 -2.40
C GLN A 45 -7.10 6.85 -1.23
N TYR A 46 -7.56 5.61 -1.05
CA TYR A 46 -8.60 5.25 -0.09
C TYR A 46 -8.23 5.69 1.33
N PHE A 47 -7.04 5.31 1.81
CA PHE A 47 -6.61 5.58 3.18
C PHE A 47 -6.47 7.07 3.48
N GLN A 48 -5.94 7.84 2.53
CA GLN A 48 -5.85 9.29 2.64
C GLN A 48 -7.26 9.92 2.75
N ARG A 49 -8.19 9.51 1.87
CA ARG A 49 -9.57 10.03 1.86
C ARG A 49 -10.39 9.61 3.07
N ALA A 50 -10.12 8.41 3.61
CA ALA A 50 -10.77 7.87 4.80
C ALA A 50 -10.13 8.34 6.12
N ASN A 51 -9.19 9.30 6.06
CA ASN A 51 -8.50 9.92 7.20
C ASN A 51 -7.68 8.95 8.06
N TYR A 52 -7.07 7.93 7.46
CA TYR A 52 -6.13 7.06 8.16
C TYR A 52 -4.87 7.83 8.56
N LYS A 53 -4.24 7.41 9.66
CA LYS A 53 -3.06 8.08 10.23
C LYS A 53 -1.84 7.17 10.28
N TYR A 54 -0.69 7.75 10.02
CA TYR A 54 0.57 7.05 10.23
C TYR A 54 0.90 7.03 11.73
N SER A 55 1.29 5.87 12.25
CA SER A 55 1.80 5.71 13.62
C SER A 55 2.89 4.65 13.63
N LEU A 56 3.91 4.86 14.48
CA LEU A 56 4.85 3.82 14.88
C LEU A 56 4.54 3.26 16.27
N ASP A 57 3.63 3.92 17.00
CA ASP A 57 3.29 3.61 18.38
C ASP A 57 1.92 2.93 18.46
N ASN A 58 1.74 2.09 19.49
CA ASN A 58 0.49 1.39 19.80
C ASN A 58 -0.14 0.67 18.59
N LEU A 59 0.70 0.10 17.73
CA LEU A 59 0.23 -0.61 16.54
C LEU A 59 -0.75 -1.73 16.94
N PRO A 60 -1.85 -1.91 16.20
CA PRO A 60 -2.81 -2.96 16.51
C PRO A 60 -2.13 -4.33 16.53
N ILE A 61 -2.48 -5.17 17.50
CA ILE A 61 -2.09 -6.58 17.53
C ILE A 61 -3.37 -7.39 17.34
N SER A 62 -3.41 -8.18 16.27
CA SER A 62 -4.58 -8.96 15.90
C SER A 62 -4.16 -10.22 15.16
N GLU A 63 -5.01 -11.25 15.22
CA GLU A 63 -4.88 -12.45 14.38
C GLU A 63 -5.21 -12.15 12.91
N GLU A 64 -5.97 -11.08 12.64
CA GLU A 64 -6.34 -10.61 11.31
C GLU A 64 -5.90 -9.15 11.07
N PRO A 65 -4.58 -8.86 11.15
CA PRO A 65 -4.08 -7.48 11.23
C PRO A 65 -4.48 -6.60 10.03
N ILE A 66 -4.58 -7.18 8.83
CA ILE A 66 -4.97 -6.45 7.62
C ILE A 66 -6.46 -6.14 7.61
N ALA A 67 -7.31 -7.10 7.97
CA ALA A 67 -8.76 -6.87 8.01
C ALA A 67 -9.11 -5.86 9.10
N ASP A 68 -8.50 -6.01 10.28
CA ASP A 68 -8.69 -5.09 11.39
C ASP A 68 -8.18 -3.69 11.07
N PHE A 69 -7.05 -3.54 10.38
CA PHE A 69 -6.61 -2.24 9.88
C PHE A 69 -7.65 -1.62 8.92
N ILE A 70 -8.13 -2.36 7.92
CA ILE A 70 -9.07 -1.84 6.92
C ILE A 70 -10.45 -1.48 7.53
N LEU A 71 -10.91 -2.23 8.54
CA LEU A 71 -12.29 -2.12 9.04
C LEU A 71 -12.39 -1.40 10.39
N LYS A 72 -11.39 -1.57 11.27
CA LYS A 72 -11.45 -1.14 12.68
C LYS A 72 -10.43 -0.06 13.01
N HIS A 73 -9.17 -0.24 12.64
CA HIS A 73 -8.05 0.61 13.04
C HIS A 73 -7.61 1.53 11.91
N ARG A 74 -8.03 2.80 11.98
CA ARG A 74 -7.63 3.82 11.01
C ARG A 74 -6.23 4.39 11.24
N TYR A 75 -5.29 3.58 11.69
CA TYR A 75 -3.89 3.98 11.89
C TYR A 75 -2.93 2.79 11.81
N GLY A 76 -1.69 3.05 11.40
CA GLY A 76 -0.65 2.02 11.27
C GLY A 76 0.66 2.56 10.69
N ASN A 77 1.66 1.70 10.55
CA ASN A 77 2.94 2.01 9.90
C ASN A 77 2.86 1.72 8.38
N CYS A 78 3.97 1.90 7.65
CA CYS A 78 4.03 1.67 6.21
C CYS A 78 3.70 0.23 5.79
N GLU A 79 3.97 -0.76 6.64
CA GLU A 79 3.68 -2.17 6.37
C GLU A 79 2.16 -2.42 6.33
N TYR A 80 1.40 -1.83 7.25
CA TYR A 80 -0.06 -1.91 7.25
C TYR A 80 -0.66 -1.31 5.99
N PHE A 81 -0.27 -0.07 5.64
CA PHE A 81 -0.75 0.60 4.44
C PHE A 81 -0.41 -0.16 3.16
N ALA A 82 0.84 -0.62 3.01
CA ALA A 82 1.29 -1.33 1.82
C ALA A 82 0.59 -2.70 1.71
N SER A 83 0.52 -3.46 2.79
CA SER A 83 -0.09 -4.78 2.80
C SER A 83 -1.60 -4.72 2.54
N ALA A 84 -2.29 -3.74 3.16
CA ALA A 84 -3.72 -3.53 2.95
C ALA A 84 -4.03 -3.10 1.51
N LEU A 85 -3.29 -2.14 0.93
CA LEU A 85 -3.48 -1.76 -0.47
C LEU A 85 -3.23 -2.96 -1.41
N ALA A 86 -2.17 -3.75 -1.17
CA ALA A 86 -1.88 -4.92 -1.99
C ALA A 86 -3.04 -5.92 -1.97
N VAL A 87 -3.60 -6.22 -0.79
CA VAL A 87 -4.77 -7.10 -0.65
C VAL A 87 -6.01 -6.51 -1.36
N MET A 88 -6.28 -5.23 -1.19
CA MET A 88 -7.42 -4.57 -1.85
C MET A 88 -7.30 -4.61 -3.38
N LEU A 89 -6.11 -4.38 -3.94
CA LEU A 89 -5.87 -4.50 -5.37
C LEU A 89 -6.11 -5.93 -5.88
N ARG A 90 -5.65 -6.94 -5.11
CA ARG A 90 -5.84 -8.35 -5.47
C ARG A 90 -7.29 -8.77 -5.45
N ILE A 91 -8.09 -8.28 -4.49
CA ILE A 91 -9.55 -8.49 -4.48
C ILE A 91 -10.17 -7.93 -5.77
N ALA A 92 -9.71 -6.76 -6.23
CA ALA A 92 -10.16 -6.15 -7.48
C ALA A 92 -9.62 -6.87 -8.74
N GLY A 93 -8.88 -7.97 -8.60
CA GLY A 93 -8.29 -8.72 -9.71
C GLY A 93 -7.06 -8.05 -10.33
N ILE A 94 -6.46 -7.07 -9.65
CA ILE A 94 -5.27 -6.35 -10.11
C ILE A 94 -4.03 -7.00 -9.49
N PRO A 95 -3.12 -7.57 -10.30
CA PRO A 95 -1.91 -8.18 -9.77
C PRO A 95 -1.06 -7.15 -9.04
N SER A 96 -0.66 -7.46 -7.80
CA SER A 96 0.09 -6.53 -6.95
C SER A 96 1.17 -7.22 -6.12
N ARG A 97 2.19 -6.45 -5.75
CA ARG A 97 3.25 -6.88 -4.82
C ARG A 97 3.65 -5.76 -3.86
N VAL A 98 4.00 -6.14 -2.65
CA VAL A 98 4.64 -5.24 -1.68
C VAL A 98 6.13 -5.20 -1.98
N VAL A 99 6.71 -4.01 -1.94
CA VAL A 99 8.14 -3.80 -2.15
C VAL A 99 8.70 -3.08 -0.93
N GLY A 100 9.76 -3.66 -0.35
CA GLY A 100 10.51 -3.06 0.75
C GLY A 100 11.83 -2.48 0.25
N GLY A 101 12.20 -1.32 0.78
CA GLY A 101 13.46 -0.66 0.45
C GLY A 101 13.64 0.58 1.30
N TYR A 102 14.29 1.59 0.73
CA TYR A 102 14.50 2.88 1.39
C TYR A 102 13.93 4.00 0.54
N ARG A 103 13.31 4.99 1.20
CA ARG A 103 12.74 6.18 0.55
C ARG A 103 13.33 7.45 1.15
N GLY A 104 13.89 8.30 0.30
CA GLY A 104 14.52 9.56 0.71
C GLY A 104 16.02 9.40 0.94
N GLY A 105 16.52 10.10 1.95
CA GLY A 105 17.95 10.22 2.25
C GLY A 105 18.36 11.68 2.36
N THR A 106 19.38 11.95 3.17
CA THR A 106 19.90 13.31 3.38
C THR A 106 21.16 13.50 2.56
N TYR A 107 21.21 14.55 1.74
CA TYR A 107 22.41 14.86 0.98
C TYR A 107 23.48 15.48 1.89
N ASN A 108 24.66 14.88 1.94
CA ASN A 108 25.81 15.43 2.64
C ASN A 108 26.63 16.31 1.68
N ASN A 109 26.55 17.63 1.84
CA ASN A 109 27.27 18.59 1.01
C ASN A 109 28.80 18.57 1.21
N VAL A 110 29.31 18.09 2.34
CA VAL A 110 30.77 18.02 2.56
C VAL A 110 31.35 16.80 1.86
N GLY A 111 30.70 15.65 2.03
CA GLY A 111 31.14 14.37 1.46
C GLY A 111 30.63 14.08 0.05
N GLN A 112 29.71 14.89 -0.49
CA GLN A 112 29.09 14.72 -1.81
C GLN A 112 28.43 13.34 -1.99
N TYR A 113 27.66 12.89 -1.00
CA TYR A 113 26.92 11.63 -1.05
C TYR A 113 25.53 11.74 -0.41
N TYR A 114 24.62 10.84 -0.75
CA TYR A 114 23.34 10.68 -0.04
C TYR A 114 23.50 9.69 1.12
N MET A 115 23.14 10.12 2.32
CA MET A 115 23.05 9.27 3.50
C MET A 115 21.65 8.66 3.57
N VAL A 116 21.58 7.33 3.44
CA VAL A 116 20.35 6.55 3.60
C VAL A 116 20.50 5.71 4.87
N THR A 117 19.61 5.91 5.84
CA THR A 117 19.67 5.24 7.14
C THR A 117 18.48 4.29 7.32
N GLN A 118 18.48 3.50 8.39
CA GLN A 118 17.35 2.63 8.73
C GLN A 118 16.05 3.40 8.97
N ASN A 119 16.13 4.66 9.39
CA ASN A 119 14.95 5.52 9.53
C ASN A 119 14.30 5.86 8.18
N SER A 120 14.98 5.59 7.06
CA SER A 120 14.45 5.75 5.70
C SER A 120 13.83 4.46 5.16
N ALA A 121 13.81 3.36 5.92
CA ALA A 121 13.16 2.12 5.52
C ALA A 121 11.68 2.37 5.24
N HIS A 122 11.20 1.90 4.09
CA HIS A 122 9.84 2.18 3.64
C HIS A 122 9.29 1.05 2.78
N LEU A 123 7.98 0.83 2.87
CA LEU A 123 7.25 -0.14 2.05
C LEU A 123 6.25 0.59 1.14
N TRP A 124 6.20 0.17 -0.11
CA TRP A 124 5.23 0.62 -1.11
C TRP A 124 4.61 -0.58 -1.82
N VAL A 125 3.68 -0.30 -2.73
CA VAL A 125 3.01 -1.32 -3.54
C VAL A 125 3.35 -1.09 -5.00
N GLU A 126 3.49 -2.17 -5.76
CA GLU A 126 3.48 -2.11 -7.21
C GLU A 126 2.27 -2.88 -7.73
N ALA A 127 1.52 -2.27 -8.66
CA ALA A 127 0.40 -2.88 -9.36
C ALA A 127 0.73 -3.04 -10.84
N TYR A 128 0.32 -4.15 -11.45
CA TYR A 128 0.53 -4.34 -12.88
C TYR A 128 -0.60 -3.67 -13.68
N THR A 129 -0.22 -2.78 -14.58
CA THR A 129 -1.15 -1.96 -15.37
C THR A 129 -1.62 -2.69 -16.62
N SER A 130 -2.72 -2.20 -17.19
CA SER A 130 -3.26 -2.71 -18.46
C SER A 130 -2.26 -2.55 -19.63
N GLU A 131 -1.34 -1.59 -19.50
CA GLU A 131 -0.26 -1.29 -20.44
C GLU A 131 0.94 -2.26 -20.36
N GLY A 132 0.92 -3.21 -19.42
CA GLY A 132 1.96 -4.22 -19.29
C GLY A 132 3.20 -3.77 -18.49
N ALA A 133 3.02 -2.86 -17.55
CA ALA A 133 4.11 -2.35 -16.69
C ALA A 133 3.75 -2.41 -15.21
N TRP A 134 4.77 -2.44 -14.34
CA TRP A 134 4.58 -2.28 -12.90
C TRP A 134 4.55 -0.78 -12.55
N LEU A 135 3.42 -0.34 -11.99
CA LEU A 135 3.24 1.01 -11.48
C LEU A 135 3.47 1.02 -9.97
N ARG A 136 4.37 1.88 -9.50
CA ARG A 136 4.58 2.14 -8.07
C ARG A 136 3.45 3.00 -7.49
N LEU A 137 2.93 2.57 -6.35
CA LEU A 137 1.82 3.16 -5.62
C LEU A 137 2.22 3.40 -4.16
N GLU A 138 1.90 4.58 -3.64
CA GLU A 138 2.18 4.99 -2.27
C GLU A 138 0.88 5.14 -1.47
N PRO A 139 0.45 4.11 -0.71
CA PRO A 139 -0.78 4.17 0.07
C PRO A 139 -0.64 4.94 1.38
N THR A 140 0.60 5.18 1.84
CA THR A 140 0.85 5.83 3.12
C THR A 140 0.48 7.31 3.01
N PRO A 141 -0.48 7.82 3.81
CA PRO A 141 -0.82 9.23 3.82
C PRO A 141 0.40 10.08 4.17
N PRO A 142 0.53 11.30 3.63
CA PRO A 142 1.58 12.21 4.04
C PRO A 142 1.48 12.49 5.54
N LEU A 143 2.63 12.53 6.22
CA LEU A 143 2.70 12.86 7.63
C LEU A 143 2.08 14.24 7.85
N THR A 144 0.93 14.30 8.54
CA THR A 144 0.25 15.57 8.81
C THR A 144 1.05 16.45 9.80
N THR A 145 2.02 15.86 10.50
CA THR A 145 2.98 16.54 11.37
C THR A 145 4.30 15.77 11.37
N LEU A 146 5.28 16.18 10.58
CA LEU A 146 6.67 16.00 11.00
C LEU A 146 6.96 17.15 11.97
N PRO A 147 7.56 16.91 13.16
CA PRO A 147 8.32 17.96 13.81
C PRO A 147 9.29 18.48 12.74
N LYS A 148 9.28 19.78 12.48
CA LYS A 148 10.38 20.39 11.74
C LYS A 148 11.65 19.95 12.48
N TYR A 149 12.49 19.15 11.85
CA TYR A 149 13.86 19.04 12.32
C TYR A 149 14.42 20.45 12.17
N GLN A 150 14.54 21.14 13.30
CA GLN A 150 15.32 22.36 13.39
C GLN A 150 16.78 21.94 13.33
N GLU A 151 17.43 22.27 12.23
CA GLU A 151 18.82 22.71 12.21
C GLU A 151 18.85 24.15 11.68
#